data_AF-A0A938NV34-F1
#
_entry.id   AF-A0A938NV34-F1
#
_cell.length_a   1.000
_cell.length_b   1.000
_cell.length_c   1.000
_cell.angle_alpha   90.00
_cell.angle_beta   90.00
_cell.angle_gamma   90.00
#
_symmetry.space_group_name_H-M   'P 1'
#
loop_
_entity.id
_entity.type
_entity.pdbx_description
1 polymer ?
#
loop_
_entity_poly.entity_id
_entity_poly.type
_entity_poly.pdbx_seq_one_letter_code
_entity_poly.pdbx_strand_id
1 'polypeptide(L)'
;MHKTRVFFSTTITIIIIILISSCGKKTKSEQELFSLANSTKDSAIIKNDTNLFNQSISYYQEIIDNYPASDSVVQAYENICEIYSRLNKFTQVIEYCKVLSEKFPDKKEGKKAAFTMGFVYENFLNDKDNALTAYKSFVEKYSNDTDPDFQNLISNTKLIIEKFEKGLSDEEFLKIQIEKNTDTKKEKSK
;
A
#
# COMPACT_ATOMS: atom_id res chain seq x y z
N MET A 1 -18.99 -64.97 -16.42
CA MET A 1 -18.87 -63.74 -17.24
C MET A 1 -19.67 -62.62 -16.59
N HIS A 2 -19.06 -61.44 -16.52
CA HIS A 2 -19.47 -60.20 -15.86
C HIS A 2 -20.92 -59.70 -16.10
N LYS A 3 -21.47 -58.99 -15.10
CA LYS A 3 -21.71 -57.53 -15.19
C LYS A 3 -22.15 -56.93 -13.85
N THR A 4 -21.27 -56.14 -13.24
CA THR A 4 -21.56 -55.21 -12.16
C THR A 4 -22.23 -53.98 -12.78
N ARG A 5 -23.47 -53.64 -12.40
CA ARG A 5 -24.15 -52.41 -12.82
C ARG A 5 -23.84 -51.30 -11.81
N VAL A 6 -22.95 -50.39 -12.21
CA VAL A 6 -22.70 -49.13 -11.50
C VAL A 6 -23.85 -48.18 -11.83
N PHE A 7 -24.70 -47.87 -10.85
CA PHE A 7 -25.70 -46.80 -10.93
C PHE A 7 -25.05 -45.49 -10.45
N PHE A 8 -24.44 -44.76 -11.38
CA PHE A 8 -23.93 -43.40 -11.17
C PHE A 8 -24.21 -42.65 -12.48
N SER A 9 -25.35 -41.96 -12.66
CA SER A 9 -25.52 -41.25 -13.94
C SER A 9 -26.56 -40.14 -14.09
N THR A 10 -27.34 -39.70 -13.09
CA THR A 10 -28.33 -38.63 -13.38
C THR A 10 -28.44 -37.51 -12.36
N THR A 11 -28.14 -37.73 -11.08
CA THR A 11 -28.24 -36.66 -10.06
C THR A 11 -27.03 -35.72 -10.05
N ILE A 12 -25.83 -36.20 -10.42
CA ILE A 12 -24.60 -35.40 -10.41
C ILE A 12 -24.56 -34.38 -11.56
N THR A 13 -25.22 -34.67 -12.68
CA THR A 13 -25.20 -33.79 -13.87
C THR A 13 -26.00 -32.51 -13.67
N ILE A 14 -26.99 -32.49 -12.77
CA ILE A 14 -27.88 -31.33 -12.55
C ILE A 14 -27.22 -30.27 -11.65
N ILE A 15 -26.28 -30.66 -10.78
CA ILE A 15 -25.60 -29.73 -9.86
C ILE A 15 -24.56 -28.85 -10.59
N ILE A 16 -24.06 -29.30 -11.74
CA ILE A 16 -23.05 -28.55 -12.54
C ILE A 16 -23.69 -27.41 -13.35
N ILE A 17 -24.99 -27.44 -13.59
CA ILE A 17 -25.68 -26.46 -14.46
C ILE A 17 -26.06 -25.17 -13.70
N ILE A 18 -26.06 -25.17 -12.36
CA ILE A 18 -26.49 -24.02 -11.55
C ILE A 18 -25.39 -22.95 -11.37
N LEU A 19 -24.14 -23.21 -11.78
CA LEU A 19 -23.02 -22.25 -11.62
C LEU A 19 -22.92 -21.17 -12.71
N ILE A 20 -23.82 -21.12 -13.69
CA ILE A 20 -23.72 -20.17 -14.83
C ILE A 20 -24.82 -19.10 -14.86
N SER A 21 -25.45 -18.81 -13.73
CA SER A 21 -26.31 -17.63 -13.60
C SER A 21 -25.53 -16.41 -13.07
N SER A 22 -24.32 -16.17 -13.60
CA SER A 22 -23.72 -14.83 -13.51
C SER A 22 -24.28 -14.01 -14.66
N CYS A 23 -25.29 -13.20 -14.35
CA CYS A 23 -25.92 -12.28 -15.28
C CYS A 23 -24.83 -11.36 -15.87
N GLY A 24 -24.42 -11.64 -17.11
CA GLY A 24 -23.20 -11.11 -17.71
C GLY A 24 -23.24 -9.60 -17.94
N LYS A 25 -22.81 -8.80 -16.97
CA LYS A 25 -22.17 -7.52 -17.28
C LYS A 25 -20.90 -7.85 -18.06
N LYS A 26 -20.74 -7.26 -19.25
CA LYS A 26 -19.48 -7.35 -20.00
C LYS A 26 -18.37 -6.72 -19.15
N THR A 27 -17.56 -7.54 -18.49
CA THR A 27 -16.40 -7.08 -17.73
C THR A 27 -15.44 -6.40 -18.70
N LYS A 28 -15.08 -5.15 -18.42
CA LYS A 28 -14.07 -4.42 -19.20
C LYS A 28 -12.74 -5.14 -19.04
N SER A 29 -11.91 -5.16 -20.07
CA SER A 29 -10.57 -5.75 -19.95
C SER A 29 -9.74 -5.00 -18.90
N GLU A 30 -8.77 -5.67 -18.29
CA GLU A 30 -7.86 -5.05 -17.33
C GLU A 30 -7.16 -3.81 -17.91
N GLN A 31 -6.66 -3.91 -19.14
CA GLN A 31 -5.99 -2.80 -19.83
C GLN A 31 -6.95 -1.61 -20.03
N GLU A 32 -8.20 -1.88 -20.39
CA GLU A 32 -9.24 -0.85 -20.53
C GLU A 32 -9.52 -0.18 -19.18
N LEU A 33 -9.64 -0.95 -18.10
CA LEU A 33 -9.84 -0.39 -16.75
C LEU A 33 -8.65 0.48 -16.34
N PHE A 34 -7.41 0.05 -16.58
CA PHE A 34 -6.23 0.86 -16.27
C PHE A 34 -6.20 2.16 -17.07
N SER A 35 -6.53 2.10 -18.36
CA SER A 35 -6.59 3.28 -19.21
C SER A 35 -7.64 4.28 -18.72
N LEU A 36 -8.84 3.79 -18.35
CA LEU A 36 -9.91 4.60 -17.79
C LEU A 36 -9.53 5.18 -16.43
N ALA A 37 -8.96 4.37 -15.54
CA ALA A 37 -8.55 4.79 -14.19
C ALA A 37 -7.51 5.92 -14.25
N ASN A 38 -6.47 5.75 -15.08
CA ASN A 38 -5.41 6.75 -15.25
C ASN A 38 -5.92 8.03 -15.90
N SER A 39 -6.60 7.94 -17.05
CA SER A 39 -7.12 9.13 -17.75
C SER A 39 -8.12 9.93 -16.91
N THR A 40 -8.92 9.23 -16.10
CA THR A 40 -9.86 9.85 -15.16
C THR A 40 -9.13 10.48 -13.98
N LYS A 41 -8.07 9.85 -13.45
CA LYS A 41 -7.17 10.42 -12.43
C LYS A 41 -6.55 11.73 -12.93
N ASP A 42 -6.01 11.73 -14.15
CA ASP A 42 -5.38 12.90 -14.75
C ASP A 42 -6.38 14.04 -14.93
N SER A 43 -7.59 13.71 -15.41
CA SER A 43 -8.69 14.67 -15.52
C SER A 43 -9.11 15.23 -14.14
N ALA A 44 -9.13 14.39 -13.11
CA ALA A 44 -9.45 14.79 -11.74
C ALA A 44 -8.40 15.76 -11.19
N ILE A 45 -7.11 15.51 -11.45
CA ILE A 45 -6.01 16.40 -11.05
C ILE A 45 -6.12 17.75 -11.75
N ILE A 46 -6.33 17.76 -13.08
CA ILE A 46 -6.42 18.98 -13.88
C ILE A 46 -7.61 19.85 -13.44
N LYS A 47 -8.75 19.22 -13.16
CA LYS A 47 -10.00 19.92 -12.81
C LYS A 47 -10.21 20.11 -11.31
N ASN A 48 -9.34 19.52 -10.49
CA ASN A 48 -9.53 19.41 -9.04
C ASN A 48 -10.92 18.86 -8.66
N ASP A 49 -11.35 17.78 -9.33
CA ASP A 49 -12.72 17.26 -9.22
C ASP A 49 -12.76 15.96 -8.39
N THR A 50 -13.41 16.04 -7.23
CA THR A 50 -13.57 14.90 -6.30
C THR A 50 -14.41 13.76 -6.91
N ASN A 51 -15.38 14.06 -7.77
CA ASN A 51 -16.19 13.02 -8.41
C ASN A 51 -15.36 12.22 -9.41
N LEU A 52 -14.48 12.89 -10.15
CA LEU A 52 -13.54 12.21 -11.05
C LEU A 52 -12.52 11.38 -10.25
N PHE A 53 -12.05 11.86 -9.10
CA PHE A 53 -11.22 11.03 -8.22
C PHE A 53 -11.94 9.77 -7.75
N ASN A 54 -13.19 9.88 -7.30
CA ASN A 54 -13.98 8.71 -6.88
C ASN A 54 -14.24 7.74 -8.04
N GLN A 55 -14.46 8.26 -9.25
CA GLN A 55 -14.62 7.44 -10.45
C GLN A 55 -13.32 6.71 -10.81
N SER A 56 -12.17 7.38 -10.72
CA SER A 56 -10.85 6.74 -10.91
C SER A 56 -10.61 5.63 -9.89
N ILE A 57 -10.89 5.88 -8.61
CA ILE A 57 -10.83 4.85 -7.55
C ILE A 57 -11.72 3.65 -7.90
N SER A 58 -12.93 3.89 -8.40
CA SER A 58 -13.86 2.81 -8.76
C SER A 58 -13.29 1.90 -9.86
N TYR A 59 -12.60 2.47 -10.86
CA TYR A 59 -11.93 1.66 -11.88
C TYR A 59 -10.73 0.86 -11.34
N TYR A 60 -9.96 1.43 -10.41
CA TYR A 60 -8.90 0.68 -9.72
C TYR A 60 -9.45 -0.43 -8.82
N GLN A 61 -10.59 -0.22 -8.18
CA GLN A 61 -11.29 -1.26 -7.43
C GLN A 61 -11.78 -2.39 -8.36
N GLU A 62 -12.35 -2.05 -9.53
CA GLU A 62 -12.72 -3.06 -10.54
C GLU A 62 -11.50 -3.91 -10.98
N ILE A 63 -10.29 -3.35 -11.02
CA ILE A 63 -9.06 -4.11 -11.29
C ILE A 63 -8.77 -5.09 -10.15
N ILE A 64 -8.79 -4.62 -8.91
CA ILE A 64 -8.50 -5.43 -7.71
C ILE A 64 -9.49 -6.60 -7.61
N ASP A 65 -10.77 -6.36 -7.89
CA ASP A 65 -11.84 -7.34 -7.73
C ASP A 65 -11.87 -8.37 -8.88
N ASN A 66 -11.69 -7.92 -10.12
CA ASN A 66 -11.83 -8.79 -11.30
C ASN A 66 -10.52 -9.43 -11.76
N TYR A 67 -9.37 -8.86 -11.39
CA TYR A 67 -8.03 -9.31 -11.80
C TYR A 67 -7.07 -9.49 -10.61
N PRO A 68 -7.47 -10.16 -9.51
CA PRO A 68 -6.73 -10.16 -8.24
C PRO A 68 -5.34 -10.81 -8.29
N ALA A 69 -5.04 -11.61 -9.32
CA ALA A 69 -3.75 -12.27 -9.52
C ALA A 69 -2.78 -11.48 -10.43
N SER A 70 -3.23 -10.34 -10.98
CA SER A 70 -2.42 -9.54 -11.89
C SER A 70 -1.41 -8.67 -11.16
N ASP A 71 -0.23 -8.46 -11.76
CA ASP A 71 0.79 -7.54 -11.26
C ASP A 71 0.26 -6.09 -11.15
N SER A 72 -0.74 -5.78 -11.96
CA SER A 72 -1.43 -4.50 -12.00
C SER A 72 -2.17 -4.17 -10.69
N VAL A 73 -2.52 -5.18 -9.87
CA VAL A 73 -3.16 -4.97 -8.56
C VAL A 73 -2.31 -4.10 -7.63
N VAL A 74 -0.99 -4.24 -7.68
CA VAL A 74 -0.06 -3.43 -6.87
C VAL A 74 -0.20 -1.95 -7.21
N GLN A 75 -0.21 -1.65 -8.52
CA GLN A 75 -0.38 -0.27 -9.01
C GLN A 75 -1.77 0.27 -8.68
N ALA A 76 -2.82 -0.56 -8.75
CA ALA A 76 -4.17 -0.14 -8.40
C ALA A 76 -4.25 0.30 -6.91
N TYR A 77 -3.69 -0.48 -6.00
CA TYR A 77 -3.61 -0.09 -4.58
C TYR A 77 -2.81 1.20 -4.38
N GLU A 78 -1.63 1.32 -5.01
CA GLU A 78 -0.78 2.53 -4.90
C GLU A 78 -1.53 3.77 -5.38
N ASN A 79 -2.19 3.70 -6.54
CA ASN A 79 -2.95 4.80 -7.09
C ASN A 79 -4.14 5.20 -6.20
N ILE A 80 -4.82 4.24 -5.57
CA ILE A 80 -5.90 4.56 -4.63
C ILE A 80 -5.34 5.30 -3.40
N CYS A 81 -4.20 4.87 -2.85
CA CYS A 81 -3.53 5.58 -1.76
C CYS A 81 -3.15 7.01 -2.15
N GLU A 82 -2.60 7.22 -3.36
CA GLU A 82 -2.27 8.56 -3.87
C GLU A 82 -3.51 9.45 -3.97
N ILE A 83 -4.61 8.92 -4.51
CA ILE A 83 -5.85 9.68 -4.67
C ILE A 83 -6.41 10.07 -3.29
N TYR A 84 -6.48 9.13 -2.34
CA TYR A 84 -6.95 9.46 -0.99
C TYR A 84 -6.03 10.46 -0.28
N SER A 85 -4.71 10.38 -0.50
CA SER A 85 -3.76 11.36 0.02
C SER A 85 -4.05 12.76 -0.52
N ARG A 86 -4.31 12.88 -1.84
CA ARG A 86 -4.69 14.16 -2.48
C ARG A 86 -6.01 14.72 -1.96
N LEU A 87 -6.94 13.83 -1.61
CA LEU A 87 -8.23 14.20 -1.01
C LEU A 87 -8.15 14.47 0.49
N ASN A 88 -6.96 14.42 1.11
CA ASN A 88 -6.74 14.51 2.56
C ASN A 88 -7.57 13.50 3.36
N LYS A 89 -7.88 12.35 2.75
CA LYS A 89 -8.65 11.24 3.32
C LYS A 89 -7.71 10.24 3.98
N PHE A 90 -7.03 10.71 5.02
CA PHE A 90 -5.88 10.02 5.61
C PHE A 90 -6.22 8.66 6.25
N THR A 91 -7.42 8.49 6.81
CA THR A 91 -7.88 7.18 7.30
C THR A 91 -7.94 6.15 6.18
N GLN A 92 -8.42 6.53 5.00
CA GLN A 92 -8.43 5.65 3.83
C GLN A 92 -7.02 5.39 3.28
N VAL A 93 -6.11 6.36 3.37
CA VAL A 93 -4.69 6.13 3.04
C VAL A 93 -4.13 5.02 3.92
N ILE A 94 -4.35 5.08 5.24
CA ILE A 94 -3.91 4.01 6.16
C ILE A 94 -4.51 2.66 5.78
N GLU A 95 -5.82 2.59 5.52
CA GLU A 95 -6.51 1.35 5.17
C GLU A 95 -5.90 0.68 3.93
N TYR A 96 -5.74 1.44 2.83
CA TYR A 96 -5.20 0.91 1.58
C TYR A 96 -3.70 0.64 1.66
N CYS A 97 -2.92 1.49 2.36
CA CYS A 97 -1.50 1.25 2.59
C CYS A 97 -1.27 -0.01 3.43
N LYS A 98 -2.11 -0.27 4.44
CA LYS A 98 -2.05 -1.50 5.23
C LYS A 98 -2.19 -2.72 4.33
N VAL A 99 -3.24 -2.78 3.53
CA VAL A 99 -3.48 -3.89 2.59
C VAL A 99 -2.33 -4.05 1.59
N LEU A 100 -1.84 -2.96 1.02
CA LEU A 100 -0.70 -2.97 0.08
C LEU A 100 0.57 -3.52 0.74
N SER A 101 0.87 -3.11 1.97
CA SER A 101 2.05 -3.55 2.72
C SER A 101 1.98 -5.00 3.22
N GLU A 102 0.77 -5.50 3.49
CA GLU A 102 0.51 -6.86 3.94
C GLU A 102 0.52 -7.86 2.78
N LYS A 103 -0.14 -7.52 1.67
CA LYS A 103 -0.22 -8.39 0.49
C LYS A 103 1.04 -8.39 -0.37
N PHE A 104 1.77 -7.27 -0.42
CA PHE A 104 2.92 -7.11 -1.31
C PHE A 104 4.19 -6.66 -0.57
N PRO A 105 4.59 -7.36 0.51
CA PRO A 105 5.66 -6.91 1.40
C PRO A 105 7.03 -6.79 0.70
N ASP A 106 7.28 -7.60 -0.32
CA ASP A 106 8.58 -7.61 -1.02
C ASP A 106 8.63 -6.61 -2.18
N LYS A 107 7.48 -6.07 -2.61
CA LYS A 107 7.38 -5.08 -3.68
C LYS A 107 7.73 -3.68 -3.15
N LYS A 108 8.33 -2.84 -3.99
CA LYS A 108 8.74 -1.47 -3.63
C LYS A 108 7.57 -0.66 -3.08
N GLU A 109 6.39 -0.83 -3.65
CA GLU A 109 5.14 -0.16 -3.30
C GLU A 109 4.64 -0.59 -1.92
N GLY A 110 4.71 -1.89 -1.59
CA GLY A 110 4.32 -2.41 -0.27
C GLY A 110 5.26 -1.96 0.85
N LYS A 111 6.58 -1.92 0.57
CA LYS A 111 7.58 -1.36 1.50
C LYS A 111 7.33 0.12 1.77
N LYS A 112 7.11 0.91 0.70
CA LYS A 112 6.75 2.34 0.81
C LYS A 112 5.46 2.53 1.60
N ALA A 113 4.42 1.74 1.31
CA ALA A 113 3.14 1.83 1.99
C ALA A 113 3.25 1.60 3.51
N ALA A 114 4.11 0.66 3.94
CA ALA A 114 4.39 0.45 5.36
C ALA A 114 4.97 1.71 6.04
N PHE A 115 5.94 2.36 5.39
CA PHE A 115 6.47 3.65 5.88
C PHE A 115 5.41 4.75 5.85
N THR A 116 4.63 4.84 4.77
CA THR A 116 3.59 5.85 4.58
C THR A 116 2.57 5.84 5.72
N MET A 117 2.25 4.68 6.30
CA MET A 117 1.36 4.64 7.45
C MET A 117 1.89 5.46 8.64
N GLY A 118 3.17 5.28 9.01
CA GLY A 118 3.79 6.06 10.08
C GLY A 118 3.85 7.55 9.75
N PHE A 119 4.21 7.87 8.51
CA PHE A 119 4.24 9.25 8.01
C PHE A 119 2.88 9.93 8.11
N VAL A 120 1.80 9.23 7.75
CA VAL A 120 0.44 9.78 7.79
C VAL A 120 -0.04 9.98 9.22
N TYR A 121 0.22 9.02 10.11
CA TYR A 121 -0.11 9.16 11.53
C TYR A 121 0.61 10.36 12.15
N GLU A 122 1.90 10.53 11.88
CA GLU A 122 2.70 11.65 12.41
C GLU A 122 2.22 12.99 11.85
N ASN A 123 2.17 13.14 10.53
CA ASN A 123 2.12 14.45 9.89
C ASN A 123 0.70 14.97 9.65
N PHE A 124 -0.29 14.07 9.57
CA PHE A 124 -1.67 14.46 9.20
C PHE A 124 -2.70 14.12 10.25
N LEU A 125 -2.47 13.09 11.07
CA LEU A 125 -3.38 12.70 12.14
C LEU A 125 -2.92 13.14 13.53
N ASN A 126 -1.67 13.63 13.66
CA ASN A 126 -1.05 13.98 14.93
C ASN A 126 -1.16 12.85 15.98
N ASP A 127 -1.08 11.61 15.50
CA ASP A 127 -1.22 10.40 16.30
C ASP A 127 0.16 9.77 16.49
N LYS A 128 0.89 10.31 17.47
CA LYS A 128 2.27 9.93 17.74
C LYS A 128 2.41 8.45 18.12
N ASP A 129 1.44 7.89 18.81
CA ASP A 129 1.49 6.50 19.29
C ASP A 129 1.37 5.52 18.13
N ASN A 130 0.40 5.75 17.24
CA ASN A 130 0.28 4.93 16.03
C ASN A 130 1.42 5.18 15.04
N ALA A 131 1.93 6.41 14.94
CA ALA A 131 3.11 6.71 14.14
C ALA A 131 4.33 5.91 14.61
N LEU A 132 4.61 5.92 15.92
CA LEU A 132 5.72 5.17 16.51
C LEU A 132 5.57 3.67 16.27
N THR A 133 4.36 3.14 16.43
CA THR A 133 4.05 1.72 16.20
C THR A 133 4.29 1.33 14.74
N ALA A 134 3.81 2.13 13.79
CA ALA A 134 3.99 1.88 12.36
C ALA A 134 5.47 1.98 11.94
N TYR A 135 6.20 2.99 12.41
CA TYR A 135 7.63 3.14 12.11
C TYR A 135 8.47 2.00 12.68
N LYS A 136 8.21 1.54 13.92
CA LYS A 136 8.87 0.37 14.49
C LYS A 136 8.63 -0.88 13.66
N SER A 137 7.37 -1.11 13.27
CA SER A 137 6.99 -2.25 12.43
C SER A 137 7.69 -2.22 11.07
N PHE A 138 7.81 -1.05 10.45
CA PHE A 138 8.55 -0.86 9.19
C PHE A 138 10.04 -1.20 9.36
N VAL A 139 10.70 -0.64 10.38
CA VAL A 139 12.13 -0.88 10.63
C VAL A 139 12.41 -2.34 10.95
N GLU A 140 11.58 -2.97 11.78
CA GLU A 140 11.72 -4.38 12.13
C GLU A 140 11.65 -5.26 10.87
N LYS A 141 10.59 -5.08 10.06
CA LYS A 141 10.32 -5.89 8.87
C LYS A 141 11.38 -5.74 7.79
N TYR A 142 11.91 -4.53 7.56
CA TYR A 142 12.79 -4.25 6.43
C TYR A 142 14.25 -3.98 6.82
N SER A 143 14.64 -4.19 8.08
CA SER A 143 16.01 -3.94 8.59
C SER A 143 17.14 -4.55 7.74
N ASN A 144 16.88 -5.67 7.06
CA ASN A 144 17.84 -6.40 6.23
C ASN A 144 17.68 -6.16 4.71
N ASP A 145 16.87 -5.18 4.30
CA ASP A 145 16.67 -4.87 2.88
C ASP A 145 17.98 -4.45 2.20
N THR A 146 18.29 -4.94 1.00
CA THR A 146 19.55 -4.60 0.33
C THR A 146 19.44 -3.39 -0.60
N ASP A 147 18.23 -2.89 -0.85
CA ASP A 147 18.03 -1.70 -1.69
C ASP A 147 18.54 -0.44 -0.96
N PRO A 148 19.51 0.30 -1.53
CA PRO A 148 20.08 1.49 -0.90
C PRO A 148 19.04 2.58 -0.58
N ASP A 149 17.99 2.73 -1.40
CA ASP A 149 16.94 3.70 -1.15
C ASP A 149 16.20 3.36 0.15
N PHE A 150 15.90 2.07 0.35
CA PHE A 150 15.24 1.59 1.56
C PHE A 150 16.15 1.62 2.78
N GLN A 151 17.45 1.33 2.63
CA GLN A 151 18.40 1.46 3.74
C GLN A 151 18.50 2.90 4.27
N ASN A 152 18.49 3.88 3.38
CA ASN A 152 18.41 5.29 3.77
C ASN A 152 17.08 5.60 4.48
N LEU A 153 15.95 5.12 3.93
CA LEU A 153 14.64 5.32 4.54
C LEU A 153 14.52 4.68 5.94
N ILE A 154 15.03 3.47 6.11
CA ILE A 154 15.08 2.75 7.39
C ILE A 154 15.96 3.51 8.39
N SER A 155 17.13 3.96 7.95
CA SER A 155 18.05 4.72 8.81
C SER A 155 17.40 6.03 9.28
N ASN A 156 16.75 6.77 8.38
CA ASN A 156 15.99 7.97 8.73
C ASN A 156 14.81 7.64 9.66
N THR A 157 14.12 6.52 9.45
CA THR A 157 13.01 6.09 10.31
C THR A 157 13.50 5.74 11.72
N LYS A 158 14.67 5.12 11.86
CA LYS A 158 15.30 4.88 13.18
C LYS A 158 15.58 6.18 13.93
N LEU A 159 15.99 7.24 13.23
CA LEU A 159 16.18 8.57 13.82
C LEU A 159 14.85 9.18 14.30
N ILE A 160 13.77 9.03 13.54
CA ILE A 160 12.43 9.47 13.95
C ILE A 160 11.98 8.72 15.21
N ILE A 161 12.20 7.41 15.27
CA ILE A 161 11.91 6.60 16.46
C ILE A 161 12.71 7.09 17.67
N GLU A 162 14.02 7.31 17.53
CA GLU A 162 14.88 7.83 18.62
C GLU A 162 14.37 9.20 19.12
N LYS A 163 14.01 10.11 18.20
CA LYS A 163 13.41 11.42 18.52
C LYS A 163 12.14 11.24 19.36
N PHE A 164 11.24 10.36 18.92
CA PHE A 164 9.96 10.13 19.58
C PHE A 164 10.10 9.54 20.98
N GLU A 165 10.96 8.54 21.14
CA GLU A 165 11.21 7.86 22.41
C GLU A 165 11.87 8.77 23.45
N LYS A 166 12.70 9.71 22.99
CA LYS A 166 13.33 10.72 23.85
C LYS A 166 12.42 11.93 24.11
N GLY A 167 11.26 12.01 23.47
CA GLY A 167 10.35 13.15 23.61
C GLY A 167 10.93 14.47 23.09
N LEU A 168 11.87 14.41 22.15
CA LEU A 168 12.57 15.58 21.62
C LEU A 168 11.74 16.32 20.58
N SER A 169 11.85 17.64 20.57
CA SER A 169 11.47 18.47 19.43
C SER A 169 12.43 18.29 18.25
N ASP A 170 12.01 18.71 17.06
CA ASP A 170 12.85 18.67 15.86
C ASP A 170 14.13 19.50 16.02
N GLU A 171 14.05 20.66 16.69
CA GLU A 171 15.21 21.52 16.95
C GLU A 171 16.21 20.87 17.90
N GLU A 172 15.74 20.27 19.01
CA GLU A 172 16.59 19.57 19.96
C GLU A 172 17.27 18.37 19.31
N PHE A 173 16.51 17.61 18.53
CA PHE A 173 17.04 16.46 17.81
C PHE A 173 18.12 16.88 16.79
N LEU A 174 17.87 17.96 16.03
CA LEU A 174 18.84 18.47 15.06
C LEU A 174 20.14 18.92 15.72
N LYS A 175 20.07 19.63 16.85
CA LYS A 175 21.27 20.04 17.62
C LYS A 175 22.12 18.84 18.03
N ILE A 176 21.48 17.79 18.59
CA ILE A 176 22.16 16.55 18.99
C ILE A 176 22.87 15.88 17.79
N GLN A 177 22.24 15.84 16.62
CA GLN A 177 22.85 15.22 15.43
C GLN A 177 24.01 16.05 14.88
N ILE A 178 23.94 17.38 14.94
CA ILE A 178 25.05 18.26 14.56
C ILE A 178 26.25 18.02 15.47
N GLU A 179 26.05 17.99 16.79
CA GLU A 179 27.11 17.76 17.77
C GLU A 179 27.80 16.40 17.53
N LYS A 180 27.04 15.30 17.43
CA LYS A 180 27.58 13.96 17.11
C LYS A 180 28.44 13.97 15.85
N ASN A 181 27.97 14.61 14.78
CA ASN A 181 28.70 14.69 13.51
C ASN A 181 29.99 15.52 13.61
N THR A 182 30.02 16.57 14.45
CA THR A 182 31.24 17.35 14.68
C THR A 182 32.29 16.57 15.47
N ASP A 183 31.88 15.75 16.43
CA ASP A 183 32.80 14.93 17.22
C ASP A 183 33.35 13.75 16.40
N THR A 184 32.53 13.11 15.56
CA THR A 184 33.00 12.04 14.66
C THR A 184 34.04 12.53 13.65
N LYS A 185 33.94 13.79 13.20
CA LYS A 185 34.94 14.42 12.31
C LYS A 185 36.24 14.73 13.04
N LYS A 186 36.18 15.17 14.30
CA LYS A 186 37.38 15.41 15.12
C LYS A 186 38.15 14.12 15.40
N GLU A 187 37.45 13.02 15.68
CA GLU A 187 38.08 11.71 15.91
C GLU A 187 38.75 11.14 14.66
N LYS A 188 38.16 11.29 13.47
CA LYS A 188 38.76 10.84 12.20
C LYS A 188 39.95 11.70 11.71
N SER A 189 40.17 12.86 12.33
CA SER A 189 41.26 13.79 11.98
C SER A 189 42.51 13.65 12.87
N LYS A 190 42.50 12.71 13.82
CA LYS A 190 43.64 12.29 14.63
C LYS A 190 44.16 10.95 14.15
#